data_AF-A0A4Y2SUB0-F1
#
_entry.id   AF-A0A4Y2SUB0-F1
#
_cell.length_a   1.000
_cell.length_b   1.000
_cell.length_c   1.000
_cell.angle_alpha   90.00
_cell.angle_beta   90.00
_cell.angle_gamma   90.00
#
_symmetry.space_group_name_H-M   'P 1'
#
loop_
_entity.id
_entity.type
_entity.pdbx_description
1 polymer ?
#
loop_
_entity_poly.entity_id
_entity_poly.type
_entity_poly.pdbx_seq_one_letter_code
_entity_poly.pdbx_strand_id
1 'polypeptide(L)'
;MEDRISHGGQGPSNRTPIEVYTDGSKIDDQTGCAFCAIENEAVTKPWKAKLSPANTVFQVEMLALKAAIEWADTANEEVNIWSDSESSLQALKSFYVKSKIIQEAQMTRLGNARIRLGWVKAHIGIKGNEIADTHAKEATTDGIPASLPFPKSYLKNQLLQLSLSSWQAEWDNGETGKSVYSIIPKISNKQLH
;
A
#
# COMPACT_ATOMS: atom_id res chain seq x y z
N MET A 1 -61.99 4.91 -4.71
CA MET A 1 -60.87 4.33 -3.94
C MET A 1 -59.68 4.30 -4.87
N GLU A 2 -58.88 5.36 -4.79
CA GLU A 2 -57.51 5.37 -5.24
C GLU A 2 -56.75 4.27 -4.47
N ASP A 3 -55.92 3.48 -5.12
CA ASP A 3 -54.49 3.69 -4.94
C ASP A 3 -53.63 2.96 -5.98
N ARG A 4 -52.63 3.70 -6.42
CA ARG A 4 -51.55 3.32 -7.34
C ARG A 4 -50.43 2.71 -6.52
N ILE A 5 -49.79 1.64 -6.99
CA ILE A 5 -48.31 1.52 -6.96
C ILE A 5 -47.84 0.80 -8.22
N SER A 6 -47.61 1.59 -9.27
CA SER A 6 -46.75 1.19 -10.39
C SER A 6 -45.32 1.10 -9.86
N HIS A 7 -44.75 -0.10 -9.85
CA HIS A 7 -43.34 -0.31 -9.56
C HIS A 7 -42.52 0.26 -10.71
N GLY A 8 -42.09 1.52 -10.57
CA GLY A 8 -41.10 2.11 -11.44
C GLY A 8 -39.80 1.34 -11.29
N GLY A 9 -39.51 0.46 -12.24
CA GLY A 9 -38.19 -0.12 -12.40
C GLY A 9 -37.18 1.02 -12.54
N GLN A 10 -36.19 1.05 -11.63
CA GLN A 10 -35.00 1.85 -11.85
C GLN A 10 -34.31 1.27 -13.09
N GLY A 11 -34.41 1.98 -14.21
CA GLY A 11 -33.57 1.73 -15.38
C GLY A 11 -32.09 1.88 -15.00
N PRO A 12 -31.17 1.31 -15.78
CA PRO A 12 -29.74 1.46 -15.54
C PRO A 12 -29.38 2.94 -15.43
N SER A 13 -28.66 3.30 -14.36
CA SER A 13 -28.18 4.67 -14.15
C SER A 13 -27.27 5.06 -15.32
N ASN A 14 -27.68 6.05 -16.10
CA ASN A 14 -26.94 6.58 -17.25
C ASN A 14 -25.69 7.41 -16.84
N ARG A 15 -25.17 7.22 -15.62
CA ARG A 15 -24.01 7.94 -15.08
C ARG A 15 -22.74 7.14 -15.35
N THR A 16 -21.71 7.82 -15.84
CA THR A 16 -20.39 7.24 -15.98
C THR A 16 -19.83 6.89 -14.59
N PRO A 17 -19.20 5.72 -14.42
CA PRO A 17 -18.55 5.37 -13.16
C PRO A 17 -17.52 6.42 -12.73
N ILE A 18 -17.32 6.57 -11.43
CA ILE A 18 -16.23 7.39 -10.90
C ILE A 18 -14.93 6.63 -11.07
N GLU A 19 -13.92 7.32 -11.61
CA GLU A 19 -12.59 6.75 -11.86
C GLU A 19 -11.67 7.13 -10.71
N VAL A 20 -11.13 6.14 -10.00
CA VAL A 20 -10.20 6.32 -8.88
C VAL A 20 -8.86 5.71 -9.21
N TYR A 21 -7.79 6.42 -8.91
CA TYR A 21 -6.42 5.96 -9.11
C TYR A 21 -5.68 5.91 -7.78
N THR A 22 -4.84 4.91 -7.58
CA THR A 22 -4.10 4.68 -6.33
C THR A 22 -2.63 4.48 -6.62
N ASP A 23 -1.76 5.02 -5.76
CA ASP A 23 -0.32 4.83 -5.88
C ASP A 23 0.38 4.83 -4.51
N GLY A 24 1.51 4.15 -4.42
CA GLY A 24 2.39 4.09 -3.26
C GLY A 24 3.84 4.41 -3.61
N SER A 25 4.40 5.44 -2.97
CA SER A 25 5.75 5.92 -3.25
C SER A 25 6.70 5.68 -2.08
N LYS A 26 7.97 5.38 -2.42
CA LYS A 26 9.10 5.43 -1.50
C LYS A 26 10.27 6.16 -2.15
N ILE A 27 10.61 7.33 -1.61
CA ILE A 27 11.68 8.21 -2.11
C ILE A 27 12.48 8.71 -0.91
N ASP A 28 13.82 8.69 -1.01
CA ASP A 28 14.74 9.17 0.03
C ASP A 28 14.41 8.62 1.43
N ASP A 29 14.15 7.31 1.50
CA ASP A 29 13.68 6.57 2.68
C ASP A 29 12.34 7.03 3.28
N GLN A 30 11.66 8.01 2.70
CA GLN A 30 10.32 8.41 3.10
C GLN A 30 9.27 7.63 2.31
N THR A 31 8.14 7.32 2.95
CA THR A 31 7.06 6.55 2.34
C THR A 31 5.76 7.34 2.37
N GLY A 32 5.07 7.37 1.23
CA GLY A 32 3.78 8.04 1.06
C GLY A 32 2.87 7.22 0.16
N CYS A 33 1.57 7.42 0.27
CA CYS A 33 0.60 6.81 -0.63
C CYS A 33 -0.58 7.75 -0.84
N ALA A 34 -1.27 7.58 -1.95
CA ALA A 34 -2.41 8.42 -2.29
C ALA A 34 -3.48 7.67 -3.07
N PHE A 35 -4.70 8.19 -3.01
CA PHE A 35 -5.70 7.93 -4.03
C PHE A 35 -6.33 9.23 -4.50
N CYS A 36 -6.79 9.25 -5.74
CA CYS A 36 -7.50 10.37 -6.34
C CYS A 36 -8.76 9.86 -7.05
N ALA A 37 -9.93 10.38 -6.67
CA ALA A 37 -11.13 10.24 -7.49
C ALA A 37 -11.14 11.35 -8.55
N ILE A 38 -11.45 10.97 -9.79
CA ILE A 38 -11.44 11.83 -10.97
C ILE A 38 -12.82 11.75 -11.62
N GLU A 39 -13.40 12.92 -11.87
CA GLU A 39 -14.66 13.06 -12.59
C GLU A 39 -14.52 14.24 -13.55
N ASN A 40 -14.94 14.07 -14.81
CA ASN A 40 -14.84 15.12 -15.85
C ASN A 40 -13.43 15.73 -15.94
N GLU A 41 -12.40 14.89 -15.88
CA GLU A 41 -10.98 15.26 -15.89
C GLU A 41 -10.46 16.10 -14.70
N ALA A 42 -11.28 16.32 -13.67
CA ALA A 42 -10.92 17.03 -12.47
C ALA A 42 -10.79 16.08 -11.27
N VAL A 43 -9.82 16.35 -10.39
CA VAL A 43 -9.72 15.63 -9.11
C VAL A 43 -10.84 16.12 -8.20
N THR A 44 -11.76 15.24 -7.84
CA THR A 44 -12.90 15.54 -6.96
C THR A 44 -12.62 15.16 -5.52
N LYS A 45 -11.80 14.12 -5.31
CA LYS A 45 -11.40 13.67 -3.98
C LYS A 45 -9.93 13.24 -3.96
N PRO A 46 -9.03 14.09 -3.46
CA PRO A 46 -7.67 13.68 -3.14
C PRO A 46 -7.61 13.09 -1.72
N TRP A 47 -6.76 12.09 -1.54
CA TRP A 47 -6.36 11.58 -0.24
C TRP A 47 -4.88 11.23 -0.27
N LYS A 48 -4.14 11.65 0.77
CA LYS A 48 -2.70 11.47 0.89
C LYS A 48 -2.36 11.03 2.31
N ALA A 49 -1.55 9.98 2.43
CA ALA A 49 -1.06 9.51 3.73
C ALA A 49 0.45 9.27 3.71
N LYS A 50 1.07 9.61 4.84
CA LYS A 50 2.48 9.39 5.11
C LYS A 50 2.64 8.19 6.04
N LEU A 51 3.51 7.26 5.70
CA LEU A 51 3.86 6.12 6.55
C LEU A 51 5.29 6.22 7.07
N SER A 52 5.68 5.26 7.92
CA SER A 52 7.04 5.16 8.42
C SER A 52 8.01 4.76 7.30
N PRO A 53 9.24 5.31 7.27
CA PRO A 53 10.35 4.84 6.44
C PRO A 53 10.59 3.32 6.43
N ALA A 54 10.23 2.64 7.53
CA ALA A 54 10.37 1.20 7.67
C ALA A 54 9.37 0.41 6.80
N ASN A 55 8.28 1.04 6.34
CA ASN A 55 7.28 0.38 5.52
C ASN A 55 7.81 0.11 4.10
N THR A 56 7.30 -0.97 3.50
CA THR A 56 7.63 -1.36 2.12
C THR A 56 6.72 -0.67 1.11
N VAL A 57 7.16 -0.59 -0.15
CA VAL A 57 6.33 -0.15 -1.29
C VAL A 57 5.01 -0.93 -1.32
N PHE A 58 5.05 -2.26 -1.20
CA PHE A 58 3.84 -3.09 -1.14
C PHE A 58 2.84 -2.68 -0.04
N GLN A 59 3.32 -2.30 1.15
CA GLN A 59 2.43 -1.87 2.23
C GLN A 59 1.77 -0.53 1.96
N VAL A 60 2.49 0.41 1.36
CA VAL A 60 1.95 1.74 1.05
C VAL A 60 0.99 1.67 -0.15
N GLU A 61 1.30 0.85 -1.15
CA GLU A 61 0.39 0.50 -2.25
C GLU A 61 -0.93 -0.11 -1.75
N MET A 62 -0.83 -1.11 -0.87
CA MET A 62 -2.02 -1.72 -0.27
C MET A 62 -2.83 -0.74 0.58
N LEU A 63 -2.20 0.24 1.22
CA LEU A 63 -2.93 1.24 1.99
C LEU A 63 -3.69 2.21 1.10
N ALA A 64 -3.08 2.71 0.03
CA ALA A 64 -3.78 3.52 -0.96
C ALA A 64 -4.99 2.77 -1.53
N LEU A 65 -4.80 1.51 -1.90
CA LEU A 65 -5.87 0.67 -2.44
C LEU A 65 -6.99 0.42 -1.42
N LYS A 66 -6.65 0.15 -0.15
CA LYS A 66 -7.64 0.01 0.93
C LYS A 66 -8.43 1.31 1.13
N ALA A 67 -7.75 2.45 1.20
CA ALA A 67 -8.40 3.75 1.41
C ALA A 67 -9.35 4.10 0.26
N ALA A 68 -8.96 3.80 -0.99
CA ALA A 68 -9.83 3.96 -2.15
C ALA A 68 -11.07 3.07 -2.07
N ILE A 69 -10.93 1.80 -1.66
CA ILE A 69 -12.06 0.87 -1.48
C ILE A 69 -13.01 1.37 -0.39
N GLU A 70 -12.48 1.82 0.76
CA GLU A 70 -13.29 2.34 1.86
C GLU A 70 -14.04 3.61 1.46
N TRP A 71 -13.39 4.51 0.72
CA TRP A 71 -14.06 5.69 0.17
C TRP A 71 -15.16 5.30 -0.83
N ALA A 72 -14.85 4.41 -1.77
CA ALA A 72 -15.79 3.95 -2.79
C ALA A 72 -17.03 3.28 -2.18
N ASP A 73 -16.88 2.60 -1.04
CA ASP A 73 -18.00 2.01 -0.32
C ASP A 73 -19.01 3.07 0.19
N THR A 74 -18.50 4.26 0.54
CA THR A 74 -19.33 5.39 0.97
C THR A 74 -19.90 6.22 -0.19
N ALA A 75 -19.38 6.07 -1.40
CA ALA A 75 -19.75 6.90 -2.54
C ALA A 75 -21.18 6.60 -3.06
N ASN A 76 -21.70 5.39 -2.81
CA ASN A 76 -23.01 4.92 -3.30
C ASN A 76 -23.21 5.04 -4.82
N GLU A 77 -22.12 5.07 -5.58
CA GLU A 77 -22.08 5.12 -7.05
C GLU A 77 -21.24 3.95 -7.60
N GLU A 78 -21.26 3.74 -8.91
CA GLU A 78 -20.31 2.82 -9.54
C GLU A 78 -18.91 3.42 -9.52
N VAL A 79 -17.92 2.66 -9.03
CA VAL A 79 -16.55 3.13 -8.91
C VAL A 79 -15.60 2.12 -9.53
N ASN A 80 -14.76 2.60 -10.45
CA ASN A 80 -13.62 1.88 -10.98
C ASN A 80 -12.37 2.36 -10.24
N ILE A 81 -11.65 1.48 -9.54
CA ILE A 81 -10.39 1.80 -8.89
C ILE A 81 -9.25 1.12 -9.66
N TRP A 82 -8.26 1.91 -10.02
CA TRP A 82 -7.10 1.50 -10.81
C TRP A 82 -5.83 1.60 -9.98
N SER A 83 -5.02 0.54 -10.05
CA SER A 83 -3.69 0.48 -9.43
C SER A 83 -2.72 -0.12 -10.44
N ASP A 84 -1.50 0.38 -10.50
CA ASP A 84 -0.41 -0.25 -11.25
C ASP A 84 0.36 -1.30 -10.44
N SER A 85 0.11 -1.39 -9.13
CA SER A 85 0.63 -2.43 -8.25
C SER A 85 -0.12 -3.76 -8.45
N GLU A 86 0.33 -4.54 -9.44
CA GLU A 86 -0.19 -5.89 -9.68
C GLU A 86 -0.14 -6.77 -8.43
N SER A 87 0.92 -6.61 -7.63
CA SER A 87 1.10 -7.34 -6.36
C SER A 87 -0.03 -7.07 -5.35
N SER A 88 -0.47 -5.83 -5.20
CA SER A 88 -1.58 -5.43 -4.32
C SER A 88 -2.91 -6.00 -4.82
N LEU A 89 -3.15 -5.94 -6.13
CA LEU A 89 -4.36 -6.50 -6.75
C LEU A 89 -4.42 -8.03 -6.64
N GLN A 90 -3.29 -8.72 -6.84
CA GLN A 90 -3.20 -10.17 -6.64
C GLN A 90 -3.41 -10.55 -5.18
N ALA A 91 -2.87 -9.77 -4.24
CA ALA A 91 -3.05 -10.00 -2.82
C ALA A 91 -4.54 -9.94 -2.39
N LEU A 92 -5.33 -9.02 -2.96
CA LEU A 92 -6.79 -8.95 -2.75
C LEU A 92 -7.57 -10.10 -3.39
N LYS A 93 -7.00 -10.82 -4.36
CA LYS A 93 -7.63 -12.00 -4.98
C LYS A 93 -7.30 -13.29 -4.23
N SER A 94 -6.33 -13.26 -3.32
CA SER A 94 -5.90 -14.46 -2.59
C SER A 94 -6.98 -14.95 -1.63
N PHE A 95 -7.23 -16.27 -1.63
CA PHE A 95 -8.08 -16.94 -0.65
C PHE A 95 -7.42 -17.09 0.73
N TYR A 96 -6.09 -17.00 0.78
CA TYR A 96 -5.33 -17.14 2.03
C TYR A 96 -4.63 -15.82 2.36
N VAL A 97 -5.22 -15.08 3.30
CA VAL A 97 -4.72 -13.76 3.70
C VAL A 97 -4.42 -13.74 5.19
N LYS A 98 -3.16 -13.47 5.55
CA LYS A 98 -2.73 -13.26 6.95
C LYS A 98 -2.65 -11.79 7.35
N SER A 99 -2.59 -10.89 6.36
CA SER A 99 -2.39 -9.46 6.60
C SER A 99 -3.71 -8.79 6.91
N LYS A 100 -3.80 -8.13 8.07
CA LYS A 100 -5.02 -7.43 8.51
C LYS A 100 -5.52 -6.40 7.48
N ILE A 101 -4.62 -5.60 6.91
CA ILE A 101 -4.98 -4.58 5.90
C ILE A 101 -5.62 -5.18 4.64
N ILE A 102 -5.14 -6.35 4.21
CA ILE A 102 -5.69 -7.04 3.03
C ILE A 102 -7.04 -7.65 3.38
N GLN A 103 -7.19 -8.25 4.57
CA GLN A 103 -8.48 -8.80 5.03
C GLN A 103 -9.56 -7.71 5.11
N GLU A 104 -9.25 -6.57 5.72
CA GLU A 104 -10.17 -5.43 5.82
C GLU A 104 -10.59 -4.93 4.43
N ALA A 105 -9.61 -4.69 3.54
CA ALA A 105 -9.88 -4.25 2.17
C ALA A 105 -10.73 -5.27 1.38
N GLN A 106 -10.46 -6.57 1.53
CA GLN A 106 -11.25 -7.63 0.89
C GLN A 106 -12.68 -7.66 1.40
N MET A 107 -12.89 -7.55 2.72
CA MET A 107 -14.23 -7.60 3.31
C MET A 107 -15.10 -6.43 2.83
N THR A 108 -14.57 -5.20 2.85
CA THR A 108 -15.28 -4.02 2.34
C THR A 108 -15.60 -4.17 0.85
N ARG A 109 -14.62 -4.60 0.06
CA ARG A 109 -14.78 -4.84 -1.38
C ARG A 109 -15.88 -5.85 -1.69
N LEU A 110 -15.87 -7.00 -1.02
CA LEU A 110 -16.83 -8.09 -1.26
C LEU A 110 -18.25 -7.69 -0.84
N GLY A 111 -18.39 -6.75 0.09
CA GLY A 111 -19.67 -6.19 0.50
C GLY A 111 -20.34 -5.29 -0.55
N ASN A 112 -19.62 -4.83 -1.58
CA ASN A 112 -20.12 -3.82 -2.50
C ASN A 112 -19.81 -4.14 -3.97
N ALA A 113 -20.82 -4.67 -4.68
CA ALA A 113 -20.73 -5.04 -6.09
C ALA A 113 -20.49 -3.87 -7.06
N ARG A 114 -20.63 -2.62 -6.59
CA ARG A 114 -20.40 -1.41 -7.40
C ARG A 114 -18.92 -1.04 -7.51
N ILE A 115 -18.05 -1.67 -6.71
CA ILE A 115 -16.61 -1.42 -6.69
C ILE A 115 -15.88 -2.40 -7.61
N ARG A 116 -15.35 -1.90 -8.73
CA ARG A 116 -14.52 -2.67 -9.67
C ARG A 116 -13.05 -2.29 -9.47
N LEU A 117 -12.16 -3.29 -9.47
CA LEU A 117 -10.71 -3.02 -9.54
C LEU A 117 -10.18 -3.40 -10.90
N GLY A 118 -9.25 -2.59 -11.40
CA GLY A 118 -8.47 -2.89 -12.57
C GLY A 118 -6.99 -2.60 -12.35
N TRP A 119 -6.19 -3.22 -13.22
CA TRP A 119 -4.76 -2.92 -13.31
C TRP A 119 -4.54 -1.91 -14.43
N VAL A 120 -3.67 -0.93 -14.19
CA VAL A 120 -3.18 0.01 -15.20
C VAL A 120 -1.67 -0.08 -15.29
N LYS A 121 -1.11 0.26 -16.44
CA LYS A 121 0.33 0.27 -16.61
C LYS A 121 0.91 1.57 -16.05
N ALA A 122 1.94 1.46 -15.22
CA ALA A 122 2.70 2.60 -14.71
C ALA A 122 3.39 3.38 -15.84
N HIS A 123 3.47 4.70 -15.67
CA HIS A 123 4.34 5.62 -16.44
C HIS A 123 4.17 5.58 -17.97
N ILE A 124 2.93 5.43 -18.44
CA ILE A 124 2.59 5.55 -19.87
C ILE A 124 1.72 6.78 -20.17
N GLY A 125 1.58 7.72 -19.22
CA GLY A 125 0.84 8.95 -19.42
C GLY A 125 -0.67 8.82 -19.20
N ILE A 126 -1.12 7.81 -18.45
CA ILE A 126 -2.52 7.77 -17.98
C ILE A 126 -2.69 8.87 -16.94
N LYS A 127 -3.35 9.96 -17.34
CA LYS A 127 -3.48 11.20 -16.54
C LYS A 127 -3.81 10.93 -15.06
N GLY A 128 -4.78 10.06 -14.77
CA GLY A 128 -5.15 9.75 -13.40
C GLY A 128 -4.09 8.99 -12.59
N ASN A 129 -3.36 8.08 -13.24
CA ASN A 129 -2.26 7.36 -12.62
C ASN A 129 -1.09 8.31 -12.30
N GLU A 130 -0.74 9.19 -13.24
CA GLU A 130 0.35 10.17 -13.03
C GLU A 130 0.00 11.17 -11.90
N ILE A 131 -1.29 11.54 -11.76
CA ILE A 131 -1.75 12.37 -10.64
C ILE A 131 -1.62 11.61 -9.32
N ALA A 132 -2.04 10.34 -9.26
CA ALA A 132 -1.91 9.52 -8.06
C ALA A 132 -0.44 9.33 -7.64
N ASP A 133 0.45 9.04 -8.60
CA ASP A 133 1.90 8.95 -8.40
C ASP A 133 2.48 10.27 -7.86
N THR A 134 2.10 11.41 -8.45
CA THR A 134 2.51 12.72 -7.96
C THR A 134 2.06 12.94 -6.51
N HIS A 135 0.80 12.64 -6.19
CA HIS A 135 0.29 12.79 -4.83
C HIS A 135 0.92 11.81 -3.84
N ALA A 136 1.24 10.59 -4.24
CA ALA A 136 1.94 9.64 -3.38
C ALA A 136 3.37 10.12 -3.07
N LYS A 137 4.05 10.73 -4.04
CA LYS A 137 5.37 11.37 -3.85
C LYS A 137 5.29 12.57 -2.92
N GLU A 138 4.31 13.45 -3.10
CA GLU A 138 4.07 14.57 -2.17
C GLU A 138 3.81 14.08 -0.75
N ALA A 139 2.99 13.02 -0.62
CA ALA A 139 2.58 12.44 0.66
C ALA A 139 3.76 11.96 1.52
N THR A 140 4.93 11.69 0.91
CA THR A 140 6.17 11.38 1.66
C THR A 140 6.58 12.51 2.62
N THR A 141 6.16 13.75 2.35
CA THR A 141 6.45 14.93 3.17
C THR A 141 5.21 15.53 3.81
N ASP A 142 4.11 15.66 3.07
CA ASP A 142 2.91 16.40 3.46
C ASP A 142 1.66 15.53 3.71
N GLY A 143 1.80 14.21 3.66
CA GLY A 143 0.69 13.28 3.84
C GLY A 143 0.19 13.23 5.29
N ILE A 144 -1.09 12.89 5.46
CA ILE A 144 -1.68 12.65 6.78
C ILE A 144 -0.94 11.46 7.44
N PRO A 145 -0.45 11.57 8.69
CA PRO A 145 0.23 10.46 9.33
C PRO A 145 -0.66 9.21 9.44
N ALA A 146 -0.17 8.09 8.89
CA ALA A 146 -0.79 6.79 8.97
C ALA A 146 0.19 5.76 9.55
N SER A 147 -0.34 4.79 10.27
CA SER A 147 0.45 3.75 10.93
C SER A 147 0.07 2.37 10.42
N LEU A 148 1.07 1.62 9.98
CA LEU A 148 0.97 0.20 9.70
C LEU A 148 2.05 -0.56 10.47
N PRO A 149 1.78 -1.82 10.88
CA PRO A 149 2.81 -2.66 11.46
C PRO A 149 4.02 -2.77 10.54
N PHE A 150 5.21 -2.77 11.12
CA PHE A 150 6.43 -2.94 10.34
C PHE A 150 6.48 -4.31 9.66
N PRO A 151 7.08 -4.36 8.46
CA PRO A 151 7.19 -5.61 7.74
C PRO A 151 8.11 -6.56 8.51
N LYS A 152 7.80 -7.87 8.48
CA LYS A 152 8.59 -8.89 9.19
C LYS A 152 10.06 -8.87 8.76
N SER A 153 10.33 -8.57 7.49
CA SER A 153 11.69 -8.44 6.96
C SER A 153 12.48 -7.34 7.67
N TYR A 154 11.87 -6.18 7.88
CA TYR A 154 12.48 -5.06 8.62
C TYR A 154 12.79 -5.45 10.07
N LEU A 155 11.81 -6.02 10.77
CA LEU A 155 12.00 -6.47 12.16
C LEU A 155 13.10 -7.54 12.29
N LYS A 156 13.13 -8.50 11.38
CA LYS A 156 14.19 -9.52 11.32
C LYS A 156 15.56 -8.91 11.04
N ASN A 157 15.63 -7.93 10.15
CA ASN A 157 16.88 -7.24 9.84
C ASN A 157 17.38 -6.45 11.05
N GLN A 158 16.50 -5.69 11.73
CA GLN A 158 16.85 -4.97 12.96
C GLN A 158 17.39 -5.93 14.05
N LEU A 159 16.69 -7.05 14.28
CA LEU A 159 17.14 -8.05 15.24
C LEU A 159 18.51 -8.62 14.86
N LEU A 160 18.70 -8.95 13.58
CA LEU A 160 19.98 -9.45 13.08
C LEU A 160 21.11 -8.42 13.30
N GLN A 161 20.87 -7.13 13.00
CA GLN A 161 21.89 -6.09 13.21
C GLN A 161 22.25 -5.93 14.69
N LEU A 162 21.26 -5.98 15.59
CA LEU A 162 21.51 -5.96 17.03
C LEU A 162 22.35 -7.17 17.46
N SER A 163 21.97 -8.37 17.03
CA SER A 163 22.72 -9.60 17.36
C SER A 163 24.15 -9.57 16.83
N LEU A 164 24.36 -9.12 15.59
CA LEU A 164 25.70 -8.98 15.01
C LEU A 164 26.52 -7.93 15.76
N SER A 165 25.91 -6.83 16.20
CA SER A 165 26.60 -5.77 16.94
C SER A 165 27.03 -6.25 18.32
N SER A 166 26.16 -6.95 19.05
CA SER A 166 26.50 -7.57 20.33
C SER A 166 27.62 -8.59 20.17
N TRP A 167 27.52 -9.45 19.15
CA TRP A 167 28.54 -10.47 18.91
C TRP A 167 29.87 -9.86 18.48
N GLN A 168 29.87 -8.80 17.67
CA GLN A 168 31.07 -8.04 17.33
C GLN A 168 31.73 -7.44 18.57
N ALA A 169 30.95 -6.85 19.49
CA ALA A 169 31.49 -6.30 20.73
C ALA A 169 32.13 -7.38 21.62
N GLU A 170 31.53 -8.57 21.71
CA GLU A 170 32.13 -9.71 22.41
C GLU A 170 33.41 -10.19 21.72
N TRP A 171 33.43 -10.20 20.39
CA TRP A 171 34.59 -10.63 19.60
C TRP A 171 35.79 -9.69 19.73
N ASP A 172 35.54 -8.38 19.70
CA ASP A 172 36.55 -7.34 19.85
C ASP A 172 37.19 -7.41 21.25
N ASN A 173 36.36 -7.58 22.29
CA ASN A 173 36.78 -7.50 23.69
C ASN A 173 37.15 -8.84 24.32
N GLY A 174 36.78 -9.97 23.71
CA GLY A 174 37.00 -11.30 24.28
C GLY A 174 38.48 -11.69 24.32
N GLU A 175 38.93 -12.29 25.42
CA GLU A 175 40.33 -12.70 25.61
C GLU A 175 40.66 -14.05 24.95
N THR A 176 39.65 -14.85 24.61
CA THR A 176 39.78 -16.15 23.95
C THR A 176 39.71 -16.01 22.43
N GLY A 177 40.34 -16.93 21.68
CA GLY A 177 40.24 -16.95 20.21
C GLY A 177 40.98 -15.83 19.47
N LYS A 178 41.91 -15.10 20.12
CA LYS A 178 42.65 -13.96 19.53
C LYS A 178 43.43 -14.29 18.25
N SER A 179 43.91 -15.54 18.09
CA SER A 179 44.57 -15.99 16.86
C SER A 179 43.60 -16.12 15.67
N VAL A 180 42.32 -16.40 15.93
CA VAL A 180 41.27 -16.43 14.89
C VAL A 180 40.77 -15.01 14.63
N TYR A 181 40.68 -14.17 15.66
CA TYR A 181 40.34 -12.75 15.54
C TYR A 181 41.28 -12.00 14.60
N SER A 182 42.59 -12.27 14.64
CA SER A 182 43.55 -11.63 13.74
C SER A 182 43.31 -11.96 12.26
N ILE A 183 42.66 -13.10 11.97
CA ILE A 183 42.32 -13.54 10.61
C ILE A 183 40.92 -13.02 10.22
N ILE A 184 39.95 -13.07 11.12
CA ILE A 184 38.56 -12.67 10.89
C ILE A 184 38.15 -11.67 11.98
N PRO A 185 38.53 -10.40 11.87
CA PRO A 185 38.22 -9.40 12.90
C PRO A 185 36.77 -8.93 12.85
N LYS A 186 36.07 -9.11 11.73
CA LYS A 186 34.68 -8.67 11.57
C LYS A 186 33.73 -9.85 11.38
N ILE A 187 32.73 -9.90 12.24
CA ILE A 187 31.63 -10.87 12.16
C ILE A 187 30.69 -10.46 11.03
N SER A 188 30.26 -11.46 10.26
CA SER A 188 29.45 -11.28 9.05
C SER A 188 28.47 -12.44 8.90
N ASN A 189 27.29 -12.13 8.37
CA ASN A 189 26.28 -13.10 7.93
C ASN A 189 26.65 -13.75 6.57
N LYS A 190 27.64 -13.24 5.84
CA LYS A 190 28.05 -13.82 4.55
C LYS A 190 28.96 -15.02 4.78
N GLN A 191 28.71 -16.12 4.08
CA GLN A 191 29.66 -17.24 4.01
C GLN A 191 30.99 -16.76 3.44
N LEU A 192 32.09 -17.15 4.08
CA LEU A 192 33.44 -16.97 3.55
C LEU A 192 33.59 -17.96 2.39
N HIS A 193 33.78 -17.44 1.18
CA HIS A 193 34.11 -18.22 -0.02
C HIS A 193 35.62 -18.32 -0.20
#